data_AF-A0A9D4M877-F1
#
_entry.id   AF-A0A9D4M877-F1
#
_cell.length_a   1.000
_cell.length_b   1.000
_cell.length_c   1.000
_cell.angle_alpha   90.00
_cell.angle_beta   90.00
_cell.angle_gamma   90.00
#
_symmetry.space_group_name_H-M   'P 1'
#
loop_
_entity.id
_entity.type
_entity.pdbx_description
1 polymer ?
#
loop_
_entity_poly.entity_id
_entity_poly.type
_entity_poly.pdbx_seq_one_letter_code
_entity_poly.pdbx_strand_id
1 'polypeptide(L)'
;MNRDTPDNEWELSKENVQPIRQGRKLSSLNAGLKQYGGVEDQQIKEEKHFFETELRTYCGADPIEVWYRYILWAEQTFPRGGPESVLTKLLERCARQFKDTESYRNDERYIYVWMKMADMCNEPLEMYNFMYVQNIGCELACFYEGWSSMLEQVGNFKKADAVFQMGLTKGAQPLDTLKHKHEQFLQRVARRVATNMDSGQDSASPPPEAEGQHRQVLSQLRTLGKHKQAPVNRAGSAIRGSAGVLAGGSVARASFNVSGCSIKVYTDENQPASVLPPPDRPIQHRAP
;
A
#
# COMPACT_ATOMS: atom_id res chain seq x y z
N MET A 1 -42.83 2.29 -32.60
CA MET A 1 -41.48 2.91 -32.58
C MET A 1 -40.88 2.63 -31.21
N ASN A 2 -40.27 1.45 -31.05
CA ASN A 2 -39.50 1.15 -29.84
C ASN A 2 -38.19 1.92 -29.90
N ARG A 3 -37.97 2.82 -28.93
CA ARG A 3 -36.63 3.33 -28.62
C ARG A 3 -35.99 2.35 -27.64
N ASP A 4 -35.60 1.18 -28.14
CA ASP A 4 -34.58 0.39 -27.46
C ASP A 4 -33.28 1.17 -27.62
N THR A 5 -32.96 2.00 -26.63
CA THR A 5 -31.75 2.80 -26.62
C THR A 5 -30.60 1.89 -26.18
N PRO A 6 -29.57 1.67 -27.01
CA PRO A 6 -28.35 0.96 -26.59
C PRO A 6 -27.54 1.71 -25.51
N ASP A 7 -28.00 2.88 -25.06
CA ASP A 7 -27.30 3.78 -24.15
C ASP A 7 -27.27 3.32 -22.67
N ASN A 8 -27.98 2.25 -22.28
CA ASN A 8 -28.09 1.83 -20.88
C ASN A 8 -27.43 0.47 -20.55
N GLU A 9 -26.66 -0.13 -21.47
CA GLU A 9 -25.92 -1.37 -21.18
C GLU A 9 -24.94 -1.22 -20.00
N TRP A 10 -24.33 -0.04 -19.86
CA TRP A 10 -23.42 0.27 -18.76
C TRP A 10 -24.16 0.41 -17.42
N GLU A 11 -25.41 0.89 -17.40
CA GLU A 11 -26.20 1.02 -16.16
C GLU A 11 -26.49 -0.36 -15.55
N LEU A 12 -26.75 -1.35 -16.40
CA LEU A 12 -27.00 -2.75 -16.01
C LEU A 12 -25.76 -3.42 -15.41
N SER A 13 -24.56 -2.94 -15.74
CA SER A 13 -23.29 -3.54 -15.32
C SER A 13 -22.39 -2.62 -14.50
N LYS A 14 -22.90 -1.47 -14.03
CA LYS A 14 -22.10 -0.45 -13.33
C LYS A 14 -21.37 -0.98 -12.08
N GLU A 15 -21.97 -1.94 -11.38
CA GLU A 15 -21.38 -2.61 -10.19
C GLU A 15 -20.12 -3.41 -10.54
N ASN A 16 -19.92 -3.75 -11.82
CA ASN A 16 -18.76 -4.50 -12.32
C ASN A 16 -17.67 -3.58 -12.91
N VAL A 17 -17.85 -2.26 -12.84
CA VAL A 17 -16.94 -1.28 -13.42
C VAL A 17 -16.06 -0.69 -12.32
N GLN A 18 -14.77 -0.99 -12.35
CA GLN A 18 -13.83 -0.39 -11.42
C GLN A 18 -13.70 1.11 -11.68
N PRO A 19 -13.86 1.96 -10.65
CA PRO A 19 -13.63 3.40 -10.78
C PRO A 19 -12.14 3.66 -11.01
N ILE A 20 -11.82 4.51 -11.99
CA ILE A 20 -10.45 4.94 -12.28
C ILE A 20 -10.36 6.47 -12.26
N ARG A 21 -9.27 7.00 -11.73
CA ARG A 21 -9.09 8.46 -11.50
C ARG A 21 -9.19 9.29 -12.77
N GLN A 22 -8.79 8.73 -13.91
CA GLN A 22 -8.80 9.40 -15.22
C GLN A 22 -10.15 9.27 -15.96
N GLY A 23 -11.10 8.51 -15.42
CA GLY A 23 -12.34 8.17 -16.12
C GLY A 23 -12.17 7.13 -17.23
N ARG A 24 -13.31 6.60 -17.72
CA ARG A 24 -13.37 5.57 -18.77
C ARG A 24 -13.98 6.11 -20.05
N LYS A 25 -13.49 5.61 -21.19
CA LYS A 25 -14.12 5.84 -22.50
C LYS A 25 -15.36 4.97 -22.63
N LEU A 26 -16.51 5.57 -22.91
CA LEU A 26 -17.81 4.87 -22.97
C LEU A 26 -17.82 3.76 -24.04
N SER A 27 -17.18 3.99 -25.19
CA SER A 27 -17.08 3.01 -26.28
C SER A 27 -16.30 1.75 -25.85
N SER A 28 -15.12 1.92 -25.24
CA SER A 28 -14.31 0.83 -24.71
C SER A 28 -15.01 0.09 -23.56
N LEU A 29 -15.74 0.83 -22.71
CA LEU A 29 -16.53 0.25 -21.63
C LEU A 29 -17.63 -0.66 -22.16
N ASN A 30 -18.41 -0.21 -23.15
CA ASN A 30 -19.48 -1.00 -23.74
C ASN A 30 -18.94 -2.26 -24.44
N ALA A 31 -17.81 -2.16 -25.15
CA ALA A 31 -17.14 -3.32 -25.74
C ALA A 31 -16.66 -4.32 -24.67
N GLY A 32 -16.04 -3.82 -23.60
CA GLY A 32 -15.57 -4.65 -22.48
C GLY A 32 -16.69 -5.34 -21.70
N LEU A 33 -17.85 -4.68 -21.56
CA LEU A 33 -19.02 -5.25 -20.89
C LEU A 33 -19.67 -6.38 -21.71
N LYS A 34 -19.69 -6.27 -23.04
CA LYS A 34 -20.21 -7.30 -23.95
C LYS A 34 -19.43 -8.62 -23.87
N GLN A 35 -18.13 -8.58 -23.60
CA GLN A 35 -17.31 -9.79 -23.40
C GLN A 35 -17.84 -10.71 -22.30
N TYR A 36 -18.46 -10.14 -21.26
CA TYR A 36 -18.95 -10.92 -20.12
C TYR A 36 -20.29 -11.62 -20.42
N GLY A 37 -21.02 -11.19 -21.45
CA GLY A 37 -22.23 -11.86 -21.94
C GLY A 37 -21.96 -13.18 -22.68
N GLY A 38 -20.72 -13.68 -22.69
CA GLY A 38 -20.31 -14.90 -23.41
C GLY A 38 -19.98 -14.68 -24.89
N VAL A 39 -20.10 -13.45 -25.38
CA VAL A 39 -19.67 -13.06 -26.72
C VAL A 39 -18.29 -12.43 -26.59
N GLU A 40 -17.24 -13.24 -26.71
CA GLU A 40 -15.88 -12.70 -26.82
C GLU A 40 -15.82 -11.76 -28.03
N ASP A 41 -15.67 -10.46 -27.77
CA ASP A 41 -15.57 -9.47 -28.81
C ASP A 41 -14.33 -9.76 -29.68
N GLN A 42 -14.59 -10.14 -30.92
CA GLN A 42 -13.57 -10.45 -31.92
C GLN A 42 -12.62 -9.25 -32.12
N GLN A 43 -13.14 -8.03 -32.00
CA GLN A 43 -12.35 -6.82 -32.12
C GLN A 43 -11.32 -6.69 -30.99
N ILE A 44 -11.72 -6.95 -29.74
CA ILE A 44 -10.80 -6.90 -28.59
C ILE A 44 -9.70 -7.96 -28.71
N LYS A 45 -10.01 -9.14 -29.25
CA LYS A 45 -9.00 -10.19 -29.50
C LYS A 45 -8.01 -9.77 -30.57
N GLU A 46 -8.49 -9.18 -31.65
CA GLU A 46 -7.65 -8.69 -32.75
C GLU A 46 -6.74 -7.55 -32.29
N GLU A 47 -7.27 -6.58 -31.55
CA GLU A 47 -6.49 -5.50 -30.95
C GLU A 47 -5.44 -6.03 -29.96
N LYS A 48 -5.81 -7.01 -29.13
CA LYS A 48 -4.84 -7.70 -28.25
C LYS A 48 -3.72 -8.36 -29.06
N HIS A 49 -4.08 -9.10 -30.11
CA HIS A 49 -3.11 -9.79 -30.97
C HIS A 49 -2.19 -8.80 -31.68
N PHE A 50 -2.72 -7.65 -32.11
CA PHE A 50 -1.96 -6.57 -32.70
C PHE A 50 -0.87 -6.08 -31.73
N PHE A 51 -1.21 -5.75 -30.48
CA PHE A 51 -0.23 -5.34 -29.48
C PHE A 51 0.81 -6.41 -29.17
N GLU A 52 0.39 -7.68 -29.01
CA GLU A 52 1.32 -8.79 -28.75
C GLU A 52 2.28 -9.05 -29.91
N THR A 53 1.84 -8.80 -31.15
CA THR A 53 2.71 -8.88 -32.34
C THR A 53 3.67 -7.70 -32.36
N GLU A 54 3.17 -6.49 -32.14
CA GLU A 54 3.97 -5.26 -32.05
C GLU A 54 5.08 -5.42 -31.01
N LEU A 55 4.77 -5.91 -29.80
CA LEU A 55 5.76 -6.17 -28.75
C LEU A 55 6.87 -7.15 -29.16
N ARG A 56 6.60 -8.11 -30.05
CA ARG A 56 7.59 -9.11 -30.49
C ARG A 56 8.44 -8.62 -31.66
N THR A 57 7.87 -7.79 -32.53
CA THR A 57 8.52 -7.35 -33.77
C THR A 57 9.10 -5.94 -33.66
N TYR A 58 8.81 -5.22 -32.57
CA TYR A 58 9.28 -3.87 -32.36
C TYR A 58 10.81 -3.80 -32.35
N CYS A 59 11.36 -2.94 -33.20
CA CYS A 59 12.79 -2.70 -33.38
C CYS A 59 13.17 -1.21 -33.24
N GLY A 60 12.25 -0.38 -32.73
CA GLY A 60 12.49 1.03 -32.52
C GLY A 60 13.34 1.32 -31.27
N ALA A 61 13.69 2.60 -31.10
CA ALA A 61 14.54 3.06 -30.00
C ALA A 61 13.83 3.10 -28.64
N ASP A 62 12.49 3.09 -28.62
CA ASP A 62 11.70 3.27 -27.40
C ASP A 62 10.67 2.15 -27.16
N PRO A 63 11.13 0.94 -26.77
CA PRO A 63 10.25 -0.20 -26.55
C PRO A 63 9.15 0.01 -25.50
N ILE A 64 9.37 0.85 -24.47
CA ILE A 64 8.38 1.06 -23.40
C ILE A 64 7.09 1.72 -23.92
N GLU A 65 7.16 2.46 -25.03
CA GLU A 65 6.00 3.15 -25.61
C GLU A 65 4.91 2.16 -26.04
N VAL A 66 5.30 1.03 -26.63
CA VAL A 66 4.35 -0.02 -27.04
C VAL A 66 3.69 -0.64 -25.82
N TRP A 67 4.45 -0.88 -24.76
CA TRP A 67 3.91 -1.38 -23.48
C TRP A 67 2.94 -0.38 -22.86
N TYR A 68 3.31 0.90 -22.82
CA TYR A 68 2.49 1.96 -22.23
C TYR A 68 1.15 2.11 -22.95
N ARG A 69 1.16 2.17 -24.29
CA ARG A 69 -0.05 2.13 -25.12
C ARG A 69 -0.91 0.90 -24.85
N TYR A 70 -0.27 -0.27 -24.76
CA TYR A 70 -0.98 -1.52 -24.52
C TYR A 70 -1.64 -1.56 -23.13
N ILE A 71 -0.96 -1.03 -22.11
CA ILE A 71 -1.49 -0.91 -20.74
C ILE A 71 -2.68 0.05 -20.70
N LEU A 72 -2.58 1.22 -21.32
CA LEU A 72 -3.69 2.19 -21.39
C LEU A 72 -4.90 1.60 -22.11
N TRP A 73 -4.67 0.87 -23.19
CA TRP A 73 -5.74 0.14 -23.89
C TRP A 73 -6.39 -0.90 -22.97
N ALA A 74 -5.60 -1.75 -22.31
CA ALA A 74 -6.12 -2.80 -21.44
C ALA A 74 -6.92 -2.23 -20.26
N GLU A 75 -6.47 -1.11 -19.67
CA GLU A 75 -7.19 -0.44 -18.59
C GLU A 75 -8.59 0.04 -19.01
N GLN A 76 -8.73 0.53 -20.24
CA GLN A 76 -10.01 0.99 -20.78
C GLN A 76 -10.91 -0.17 -21.20
N THR A 77 -10.33 -1.23 -21.77
CA THR A 77 -11.05 -2.37 -22.35
C THR A 77 -11.53 -3.37 -21.29
N PHE A 78 -10.82 -3.51 -20.16
CA PHE A 78 -11.20 -4.45 -19.09
C PHE A 78 -11.78 -3.69 -17.88
N PRO A 79 -13.12 -3.57 -17.77
CA PRO A 79 -13.76 -2.79 -16.71
C PRO A 79 -13.70 -3.43 -15.33
N ARG A 80 -13.63 -4.77 -15.25
CA ARG A 80 -13.46 -5.50 -14.00
C ARG A 80 -11.99 -5.49 -13.61
N GLY A 81 -11.68 -4.86 -12.48
CA GLY A 81 -10.39 -4.98 -11.81
C GLY A 81 -10.23 -6.32 -11.10
N GLY A 82 -8.99 -6.72 -10.84
CA GLY A 82 -8.70 -7.88 -10.00
C GLY A 82 -7.26 -8.36 -10.12
N PRO A 83 -6.76 -9.11 -9.12
CA PRO A 83 -5.38 -9.59 -9.09
C PRO A 83 -5.05 -10.52 -10.27
N GLU A 84 -6.04 -11.28 -10.75
CA GLU A 84 -5.87 -12.19 -11.90
C GLU A 84 -6.23 -11.56 -13.25
N SER A 85 -6.44 -10.24 -13.29
CA SER A 85 -6.82 -9.53 -14.52
C SER A 85 -5.70 -9.57 -15.57
N VAL A 86 -6.10 -9.45 -16.84
CA VAL A 86 -5.16 -9.30 -17.96
C VAL A 86 -4.21 -8.11 -17.73
N LEU A 87 -4.71 -7.05 -17.09
CA LEU A 87 -3.94 -5.86 -16.76
C LEU A 87 -2.82 -6.16 -15.77
N THR A 88 -3.08 -6.90 -14.69
CA THR A 88 -2.05 -7.24 -13.70
C THR A 88 -0.90 -8.03 -14.34
N LYS A 89 -1.24 -9.05 -15.14
CA LYS A 89 -0.24 -9.88 -15.85
C LYS A 89 0.56 -9.05 -16.86
N LEU A 90 -0.07 -8.07 -17.50
CA LEU A 90 0.59 -7.18 -18.44
C LEU A 90 1.57 -6.24 -17.74
N LEU A 91 1.18 -5.65 -16.60
CA LEU A 91 2.04 -4.77 -15.81
C LEU A 91 3.26 -5.52 -15.26
N GLU A 92 3.08 -6.73 -14.73
CA GLU A 92 4.18 -7.57 -14.26
C GLU A 92 5.17 -7.93 -15.37
N ARG A 93 4.66 -8.25 -16.57
CA ARG A 93 5.51 -8.50 -17.75
C ARG A 93 6.31 -7.26 -18.12
N CYS A 94 5.68 -6.09 -18.12
CA CYS A 94 6.34 -4.81 -18.40
C CYS A 94 7.44 -4.51 -17.36
N ALA A 95 7.11 -4.60 -16.07
CA ALA A 95 8.05 -4.36 -14.98
C ALA A 95 9.27 -5.29 -15.06
N ARG A 96 9.05 -6.58 -15.36
CA ARG A 96 10.12 -7.58 -15.51
C ARG A 96 10.99 -7.34 -16.74
N GLN A 97 10.40 -6.87 -17.84
CA GLN A 97 11.13 -6.57 -19.07
C GLN A 97 12.15 -5.44 -18.88
N PHE A 98 11.77 -4.38 -18.16
CA PHE A 98 12.60 -3.18 -18.00
C PHE A 98 13.36 -3.08 -16.68
N LYS A 99 13.31 -4.10 -15.82
CA LYS A 99 13.92 -4.07 -14.48
C LYS A 99 15.43 -3.71 -14.49
N ASP A 100 16.15 -4.20 -15.51
CA ASP A 100 17.61 -4.02 -15.63
C ASP A 100 17.98 -2.84 -16.55
N THR A 101 16.97 -2.14 -17.10
CA THR A 101 17.18 -1.04 -18.07
C THR A 101 17.18 0.30 -17.35
N GLU A 102 18.37 0.81 -17.02
CA GLU A 102 18.52 2.01 -16.19
C GLU A 102 17.91 3.28 -16.82
N SER A 103 17.88 3.37 -18.15
CA SER A 103 17.33 4.53 -18.87
C SER A 103 15.85 4.81 -18.59
N TYR A 104 15.10 3.78 -18.16
CA TYR A 104 13.67 3.92 -17.84
C TYR A 104 13.38 4.09 -16.35
N ARG A 105 14.40 4.06 -15.47
CA ARG A 105 14.18 4.16 -14.02
C ARG A 105 13.46 5.43 -13.59
N ASN A 106 13.65 6.54 -14.31
CA ASN A 106 12.98 7.82 -14.06
C ASN A 106 12.07 8.24 -15.23
N ASP A 107 11.62 7.30 -16.06
CA ASP A 107 10.63 7.56 -17.10
C ASP A 107 9.21 7.54 -16.51
N GLU A 108 8.43 8.60 -16.76
CA GLU A 108 7.06 8.75 -16.25
C GLU A 108 6.17 7.54 -16.59
N ARG A 109 6.35 6.93 -17.77
CA ARG A 109 5.57 5.77 -18.22
C ARG A 109 5.92 4.53 -17.41
N TYR A 110 7.20 4.35 -17.07
CA TYR A 110 7.62 3.24 -16.22
C TYR A 110 7.10 3.42 -14.79
N ILE A 111 7.14 4.64 -14.26
CA ILE A 111 6.60 4.94 -12.93
C ILE A 111 5.09 4.76 -12.90
N TYR A 112 4.39 5.11 -13.97
CA TYR A 112 2.96 4.81 -14.11
C TYR A 112 2.67 3.31 -13.95
N VAL A 113 3.47 2.43 -14.60
CA VAL A 113 3.33 0.97 -14.45
C VAL A 113 3.46 0.54 -13.00
N TRP A 114 4.51 1.01 -12.31
CA TRP A 114 4.74 0.65 -10.90
C TRP A 114 3.66 1.19 -9.96
N MET A 115 3.25 2.45 -10.12
CA MET A 115 2.18 3.04 -9.33
C MET A 115 0.86 2.29 -9.54
N LYS A 116 0.58 1.88 -10.77
CA LYS A 116 -0.61 1.07 -11.10
C LYS A 116 -0.55 -0.32 -10.46
N MET A 117 0.63 -0.94 -10.43
CA MET A 117 0.83 -2.20 -9.71
C MET A 117 0.63 -2.04 -8.20
N ALA A 118 1.13 -0.93 -7.62
CA ALA A 118 0.96 -0.64 -6.21
C ALA A 118 -0.53 -0.51 -5.84
N ASP A 119 -1.34 0.17 -6.66
CA ASP A 119 -2.79 0.33 -6.45
C ASP A 119 -3.57 -1.00 -6.43
N MET A 120 -3.02 -2.07 -7.03
CA MET A 120 -3.67 -3.38 -7.12
C MET A 120 -3.11 -4.43 -6.16
N CYS A 121 -2.03 -4.12 -5.43
CA CYS A 121 -1.41 -5.05 -4.51
C CYS A 121 -1.97 -4.89 -3.09
N ASN A 122 -1.84 -5.94 -2.27
CA ASN A 122 -2.32 -5.93 -0.89
C ASN A 122 -1.47 -5.01 0.01
N GLU A 123 -0.17 -4.91 -0.26
CA GLU A 123 0.80 -4.16 0.54
C GLU A 123 1.50 -3.07 -0.31
N PRO A 124 0.79 -1.99 -0.68
CA PRO A 124 1.32 -0.93 -1.55
C PRO A 124 2.56 -0.24 -0.96
N LEU A 125 2.69 -0.18 0.36
CA LEU A 125 3.86 0.41 1.00
C LEU A 125 5.16 -0.37 0.74
N GLU A 126 5.09 -1.70 0.64
CA GLU A 126 6.25 -2.51 0.26
C GLU A 126 6.69 -2.22 -1.18
N MET A 127 5.74 -1.98 -2.07
CA MET A 127 6.01 -1.59 -3.45
C MET A 127 6.76 -0.25 -3.54
N TYR A 128 6.28 0.77 -2.84
CA TYR A 128 6.94 2.09 -2.81
C TYR A 128 8.34 2.01 -2.17
N ASN A 129 8.51 1.23 -1.11
CA ASN A 129 9.83 0.99 -0.51
C ASN A 129 10.77 0.28 -1.50
N PHE A 130 10.29 -0.74 -2.21
CA PHE A 130 11.07 -1.43 -3.23
C PHE A 130 11.51 -0.47 -4.34
N MET A 131 10.60 0.33 -4.87
CA MET A 131 10.93 1.36 -5.87
C MET A 131 12.00 2.33 -5.36
N TYR A 132 11.89 2.78 -4.11
CA TYR A 132 12.88 3.67 -3.51
C TYR A 132 14.27 3.01 -3.40
N VAL A 133 14.34 1.77 -2.91
CA VAL A 133 15.61 1.02 -2.78
C VAL A 133 16.25 0.77 -4.15
N GLN A 134 15.45 0.52 -5.18
CA GLN A 134 15.92 0.31 -6.55
C GLN A 134 16.18 1.62 -7.31
N ASN A 135 16.03 2.79 -6.67
CA ASN A 135 16.12 4.11 -7.30
C ASN A 135 15.20 4.26 -8.53
N ILE A 136 14.00 3.70 -8.46
CA ILE A 136 12.96 3.81 -9.49
C ILE A 136 12.07 5.00 -9.13
N GLY A 137 12.03 6.01 -9.99
CA GLY A 137 11.15 7.18 -9.87
C GLY A 137 11.59 8.20 -8.83
N CYS A 138 12.82 8.09 -8.32
CA CYS A 138 13.35 8.99 -7.29
C CYS A 138 13.55 10.43 -7.75
N GLU A 139 13.52 10.69 -9.07
CA GLU A 139 13.60 12.03 -9.64
C GLU A 139 12.23 12.62 -9.97
N LEU A 140 11.14 11.86 -9.82
CA LEU A 140 9.80 12.29 -10.21
C LEU A 140 8.92 12.63 -9.01
N ALA A 141 8.25 13.78 -9.07
CA ALA A 141 7.33 14.24 -8.04
C ALA A 141 6.14 13.28 -7.85
N CYS A 142 5.67 12.65 -8.92
CA CYS A 142 4.53 11.72 -8.88
C CYS A 142 4.77 10.52 -7.96
N PHE A 143 6.02 10.04 -7.88
CA PHE A 143 6.40 8.95 -6.98
C PHE A 143 6.22 9.35 -5.51
N TYR A 144 6.76 10.50 -5.12
CA TYR A 144 6.65 11.02 -3.75
C TYR A 144 5.20 11.38 -3.38
N GLU A 145 4.43 11.92 -4.33
CA GLU A 145 3.00 12.18 -4.14
C GLU A 145 2.24 10.89 -3.86
N GLY A 146 2.42 9.86 -4.69
CA GLY A 146 1.77 8.56 -4.53
C GLY A 146 2.13 7.88 -3.22
N TRP A 147 3.41 7.86 -2.88
CA TRP A 147 3.90 7.25 -1.64
C TRP A 147 3.36 7.95 -0.39
N SER A 148 3.41 9.29 -0.38
CA SER A 148 2.91 10.08 0.75
C SER A 148 1.39 9.96 0.89
N SER A 149 0.65 9.92 -0.21
CA SER A 149 -0.80 9.67 -0.23
C SER A 149 -1.15 8.30 0.37
N MET A 150 -0.38 7.26 0.06
CA MET A 150 -0.57 5.94 0.65
C MET A 150 -0.33 5.94 2.17
N LEU A 151 0.72 6.62 2.62
CA LEU A 151 1.01 6.79 4.05
C LEU A 151 -0.07 7.60 4.78
N GLU A 152 -0.63 8.62 4.12
CA GLU A 152 -1.76 9.41 4.62
C GLU A 152 -3.01 8.56 4.81
N GLN A 153 -3.32 7.67 3.86
CA GLN A 153 -4.47 6.75 3.95
C GLN A 153 -4.33 5.74 5.09
N VAL A 154 -3.12 5.25 5.34
CA VAL A 154 -2.80 4.37 6.48
C VAL A 154 -2.82 5.16 7.82
N GLY A 155 -2.85 6.49 7.78
CA GLY A 155 -2.87 7.37 8.95
C GLY A 155 -1.50 7.70 9.52
N ASN A 156 -0.42 7.41 8.79
CA ASN A 156 0.95 7.72 9.22
C ASN A 156 1.44 9.07 8.66
N PHE A 157 0.91 10.16 9.21
CA PHE A 157 1.21 11.51 8.74
C PHE A 157 2.68 11.92 8.91
N LYS A 158 3.35 11.44 9.97
CA LYS A 158 4.77 11.74 10.21
C LYS A 158 5.66 11.18 9.11
N LYS A 159 5.42 9.92 8.69
CA LYS A 159 6.16 9.33 7.58
C LYS A 159 5.78 9.98 6.25
N ALA A 160 4.50 10.31 6.04
CA ALA A 160 4.07 11.02 4.83
C ALA A 160 4.80 12.36 4.65
N ASP A 161 4.90 13.16 5.72
CA ASP A 161 5.66 14.42 5.70
C ASP A 161 7.15 14.20 5.40
N ALA A 162 7.78 13.19 6.02
CA ALA A 162 9.17 12.85 5.76
C ALA A 162 9.42 12.45 4.29
N VAL A 163 8.49 11.75 3.65
CA VAL A 163 8.57 11.38 2.22
C VAL A 163 8.46 12.62 1.32
N PHE A 164 7.57 13.57 1.64
CA PHE A 164 7.51 14.85 0.92
C PHE A 164 8.82 15.63 1.04
N GLN A 165 9.36 15.78 2.26
CA GLN A 165 10.64 16.46 2.48
C GLN A 165 11.79 15.79 1.74
N MET A 166 11.79 14.45 1.68
CA MET A 166 12.77 13.68 0.94
C MET A 166 12.71 13.97 -0.57
N GLY A 167 11.51 14.01 -1.14
CA GLY A 167 11.33 14.37 -2.56
C GLY A 167 11.75 15.80 -2.87
N LEU A 168 11.47 16.74 -1.97
CA LEU A 168 11.90 18.14 -2.09
C LEU A 168 13.42 18.28 -2.02
N THR A 169 14.06 17.55 -1.09
CA THR A 169 15.53 17.54 -0.93
C THR A 169 16.22 16.94 -2.15
N LYS A 170 15.62 15.90 -2.75
CA LYS A 170 16.11 15.29 -4.00
C LYS A 170 15.83 16.13 -5.25
N GLY A 171 15.02 17.18 -5.15
CA GLY A 171 14.70 18.05 -6.28
C GLY A 171 13.80 17.38 -7.33
N ALA A 172 12.89 16.50 -6.90
CA ALA A 172 12.04 15.72 -7.79
C ALA A 172 11.12 16.61 -8.64
N GLN A 173 11.01 16.30 -9.93
CA GLN A 173 10.32 17.11 -10.94
C GLN A 173 8.90 16.60 -11.23
N PRO A 174 7.91 17.48 -11.45
CA PRO A 174 7.99 18.94 -11.31
C PRO A 174 7.98 19.40 -9.85
N LEU A 175 8.98 20.20 -9.46
CA LEU A 175 9.19 20.59 -8.05
C LEU A 175 8.03 21.43 -7.50
N ASP A 176 7.48 22.31 -8.32
CA ASP A 176 6.37 23.19 -7.90
C ASP A 176 5.10 22.40 -7.63
N THR A 177 4.82 21.37 -8.43
CA THR A 177 3.73 20.42 -8.18
C THR A 177 3.95 19.70 -6.86
N LEU A 178 5.16 19.23 -6.58
CA LEU A 178 5.47 18.55 -5.32
C LEU A 178 5.26 19.45 -4.10
N LYS A 179 5.75 20.70 -4.15
CA LYS A 179 5.54 21.70 -3.09
C LYS A 179 4.06 21.98 -2.86
N HIS A 180 3.31 22.18 -3.93
CA HIS A 180 1.87 22.43 -3.84
C HIS A 180 1.13 21.24 -3.22
N LYS A 181 1.46 20.01 -3.60
CA LYS A 181 0.87 18.79 -3.02
C LYS A 181 1.23 18.62 -1.55
N HIS A 182 2.45 18.95 -1.17
CA HIS A 182 2.88 18.95 0.23
C HIS A 182 2.09 19.97 1.06
N GLU A 183 1.90 21.19 0.55
CA GLU A 183 1.07 22.21 1.22
C GLU A 183 -0.38 21.72 1.39
N GLN A 184 -0.99 21.16 0.35
CA GLN A 184 -2.33 20.60 0.43
C GLN A 184 -2.41 19.47 1.48
N PHE A 185 -1.39 18.63 1.58
CA PHE A 185 -1.29 17.60 2.61
C PHE A 185 -1.27 18.22 4.02
N LEU A 186 -0.42 19.22 4.27
CA LEU A 186 -0.34 19.89 5.56
C LEU A 186 -1.67 20.55 5.94
N GLN A 187 -2.37 21.17 4.98
CA GLN A 187 -3.71 21.73 5.20
C GLN A 187 -4.73 20.65 5.62
N ARG A 188 -4.71 19.47 4.99
CA ARG A 188 -5.58 18.33 5.37
C ARG A 188 -5.27 17.83 6.77
N VAL A 189 -4.00 17.68 7.11
CA VAL A 189 -3.56 17.25 8.45
C VAL A 189 -3.97 18.27 9.52
N ALA A 190 -3.74 19.57 9.27
CA ALA A 190 -4.12 20.64 10.20
C ALA A 190 -5.63 20.67 10.47
N ARG A 191 -6.46 20.56 9.41
CA ARG A 191 -7.92 20.46 9.55
C ARG A 191 -8.32 19.26 10.40
N ARG A 192 -7.72 18.10 10.17
CA ARG A 192 -8.01 16.87 10.93
C ARG A 192 -7.64 16.99 12.40
N VAL A 193 -6.52 17.66 12.72
CA VAL A 193 -6.12 17.92 14.12
C VAL A 193 -7.10 18.88 14.78
N ALA A 194 -7.52 19.94 14.08
CA ALA A 194 -8.49 20.90 14.61
C ALA A 194 -9.86 20.24 14.90
N THR A 195 -10.39 19.42 13.98
CA THR A 195 -11.66 18.70 14.21
C THR A 195 -11.59 17.74 15.39
N ASN A 196 -10.44 17.09 15.60
CA ASN A 196 -10.25 16.17 16.72
C ASN A 196 -10.16 16.90 18.07
N MET A 197 -9.65 18.14 18.10
CA MET A 197 -9.61 18.95 19.33
C MET A 197 -10.99 19.50 19.71
N ASP A 198 -11.79 19.92 18.72
CA ASP A 198 -13.15 20.43 18.92
C ASP A 198 -14.11 19.34 19.45
N SER A 199 -13.98 18.11 18.94
CA SER A 199 -14.72 16.93 19.40
C SER A 199 -14.42 16.54 20.86
N GLY A 200 -13.38 17.10 21.47
CA GLY A 200 -13.00 16.86 22.87
C GLY A 200 -13.62 17.83 23.88
N GLN A 201 -14.29 18.90 23.42
CA GLN A 201 -14.87 19.94 24.30
C GLN A 201 -16.39 19.82 24.49
N ASP A 202 -17.10 19.12 23.60
CA ASP A 202 -18.56 18.88 23.72
C ASP A 202 -18.93 17.55 24.40
N SER A 203 -18.05 16.99 25.23
CA SER A 203 -18.44 15.95 26.20
C SER A 203 -19.19 16.58 27.39
N ALA A 204 -20.32 17.24 27.09
CA ALA A 204 -21.42 17.27 28.04
C ALA A 204 -21.80 15.80 28.33
N SER A 205 -21.88 15.48 29.62
CA SER A 205 -22.11 14.16 30.18
C SER A 205 -22.96 13.25 29.28
N PRO A 206 -22.50 12.03 28.96
CA PRO A 206 -23.30 11.10 28.16
C PRO A 206 -24.62 10.81 28.89
N PRO A 207 -25.76 10.70 28.16
CA PRO A 207 -26.99 10.17 28.72
C PRO A 207 -26.73 8.78 29.34
N PRO A 208 -27.35 8.42 30.47
CA PRO A 208 -27.07 7.18 31.16
C PRO A 208 -27.80 6.01 30.49
N GLU A 209 -27.55 5.74 29.20
CA GLU A 209 -28.13 4.59 28.51
C GLU A 209 -27.11 3.90 27.59
N ALA A 210 -26.87 2.62 27.91
CA ALA A 210 -26.02 1.65 27.24
C ALA A 210 -24.50 1.87 27.32
N GLU A 211 -23.92 1.56 28.48
CA GLU A 211 -22.52 1.15 28.61
C GLU A 211 -22.24 -0.07 27.70
N GLY A 212 -21.91 0.19 26.44
CA GLY A 212 -21.37 -0.79 25.52
C GLY A 212 -20.09 -1.36 26.13
N GLN A 213 -20.08 -2.65 26.42
CA GLN A 213 -18.93 -3.33 27.01
C GLN A 213 -17.73 -3.20 26.06
N HIS A 214 -16.80 -2.31 26.38
CA HIS A 214 -15.53 -2.21 25.66
C HIS A 214 -14.83 -3.57 25.71
N ARG A 215 -14.30 -4.01 24.55
CA ARG A 215 -13.54 -5.26 24.46
C ARG A 215 -12.30 -5.14 25.36
N GLN A 216 -12.33 -5.83 26.49
CA GLN A 216 -11.18 -5.90 27.39
C GLN A 216 -10.14 -6.87 26.79
N VAL A 217 -8.93 -6.36 26.56
CA VAL A 217 -7.81 -7.14 26.03
C VAL A 217 -7.46 -8.24 27.04
N LEU A 218 -7.41 -9.49 26.57
CA LEU A 218 -7.14 -10.68 27.39
C LEU A 218 -8.11 -10.89 28.58
N SER A 219 -9.33 -10.34 28.53
CA SER A 219 -10.32 -10.59 29.58
C SER A 219 -10.82 -12.03 29.58
N GLN A 220 -11.19 -12.50 30.77
CA GLN A 220 -11.76 -13.83 30.96
C GLN A 220 -13.10 -13.96 30.22
N LEU A 221 -13.33 -15.13 29.62
CA LEU A 221 -14.59 -15.45 28.97
C LEU A 221 -15.69 -15.52 30.05
N ARG A 222 -16.70 -14.65 29.98
CA ARG A 222 -17.85 -14.69 30.89
C ARG A 222 -18.70 -15.93 30.60
N THR A 223 -18.78 -16.84 31.57
CA THR A 223 -19.66 -18.00 31.50
C THR A 223 -21.10 -17.57 31.83
N LEU A 224 -22.09 -17.92 31.00
CA LEU A 224 -23.50 -17.69 31.32
C LEU A 224 -24.16 -18.93 31.95
N GLY A 225 -25.06 -18.71 32.90
CA GLY A 225 -25.90 -19.73 33.52
C GLY A 225 -25.40 -20.28 34.87
N LYS A 226 -26.32 -20.87 35.66
CA LYS A 226 -26.05 -21.44 37.00
C LYS A 226 -24.96 -22.53 37.00
N HIS A 227 -24.66 -23.12 35.85
CA HIS A 227 -23.67 -24.18 35.67
C HIS A 227 -22.33 -23.72 35.05
N LYS A 228 -22.13 -22.42 34.81
CA LYS A 228 -20.87 -21.84 34.30
C LYS A 228 -20.25 -22.60 33.10
N GLN A 229 -21.04 -23.07 32.15
CA GLN A 229 -20.54 -23.75 30.96
C GLN A 229 -20.42 -22.77 29.77
N ALA A 230 -19.24 -22.73 29.15
CA ALA A 230 -19.02 -22.02 27.90
C ALA A 230 -19.47 -22.90 26.71
N PRO A 231 -20.06 -22.32 25.64
CA PRO A 231 -20.46 -23.10 24.47
C PRO A 231 -19.21 -23.52 23.68
N VAL A 232 -18.90 -24.82 23.76
CA VAL A 232 -17.95 -25.58 22.93
C VAL A 232 -16.46 -25.27 23.15
N ASN A 233 -15.78 -26.25 23.76
CA ASN A 233 -14.32 -26.31 23.91
C ASN A 233 -13.61 -26.37 22.55
N ARG A 234 -12.86 -25.32 22.20
CA ARG A 234 -11.74 -25.38 21.26
C ARG A 234 -10.51 -24.67 21.85
N ALA A 235 -10.00 -25.23 22.93
CA ALA A 235 -8.64 -24.97 23.39
C ALA A 235 -7.99 -26.33 23.67
N GLY A 236 -6.82 -26.57 23.10
CA GLY A 236 -6.04 -27.78 23.37
C GLY A 236 -5.74 -27.95 24.86
N SER A 237 -5.25 -29.15 25.22
CA SER A 237 -5.15 -29.72 26.58
C SER A 237 -4.41 -28.92 27.68
N ALA A 238 -4.03 -27.66 27.43
CA ALA A 238 -3.26 -26.81 28.34
C ALA A 238 -4.11 -25.99 29.34
N ILE A 239 -5.45 -26.10 29.34
CA ILE A 239 -6.31 -25.35 30.28
C ILE A 239 -6.82 -26.28 31.38
N ARG A 240 -6.12 -26.33 32.51
CA ARG A 240 -6.67 -26.78 33.79
C ARG A 240 -6.73 -25.60 34.76
N GLY A 241 -7.86 -24.88 34.79
CA GLY A 241 -8.10 -23.79 35.74
C GLY A 241 -9.33 -22.94 35.39
N SER A 242 -9.93 -22.31 36.40
CA SER A 242 -11.01 -21.33 36.23
C SER A 242 -10.54 -20.18 35.33
N ALA A 243 -11.44 -19.77 34.43
CA ALA A 243 -11.18 -18.99 33.22
C ALA A 243 -10.15 -17.86 33.37
N GLY A 244 -9.18 -17.82 32.45
CA GLY A 244 -8.26 -16.69 32.19
C GLY A 244 -7.21 -16.36 33.25
N VAL A 245 -6.97 -17.24 34.22
CA VAL A 245 -5.67 -17.36 34.86
C VAL A 245 -5.09 -18.69 34.38
N LEU A 246 -3.93 -18.66 33.71
CA LEU A 246 -3.07 -19.84 33.71
C LEU A 246 -2.69 -20.02 35.18
N ALA A 247 -3.35 -20.96 35.87
CA ALA A 247 -2.87 -21.38 37.17
C ALA A 247 -1.42 -21.79 36.92
N GLY A 248 -0.48 -21.02 37.47
CA GLY A 248 0.93 -21.37 37.44
C GLY A 248 1.03 -22.73 38.10
N GLY A 249 0.99 -23.79 37.29
CA GLY A 249 1.53 -25.06 37.70
C GLY A 249 2.91 -24.72 38.22
N SER A 250 3.24 -25.20 39.42
CA SER A 250 4.58 -25.12 39.97
C SER A 250 5.51 -25.96 39.09
N VAL A 251 5.75 -25.52 37.87
CA VAL A 251 7.03 -25.70 37.24
C VAL A 251 7.87 -24.72 38.02
N ALA A 252 8.69 -25.25 38.93
CA ALA A 252 9.74 -24.47 39.55
C ALA A 252 10.32 -23.57 38.47
N ARG A 253 10.18 -22.24 38.62
CA ARG A 253 10.94 -21.32 37.78
C ARG A 253 12.36 -21.78 37.96
N ALA A 254 12.93 -22.42 36.94
CA ALA A 254 14.37 -22.50 36.83
C ALA A 254 14.78 -21.05 36.79
N SER A 255 15.12 -20.52 37.96
CA SER A 255 15.82 -19.26 38.06
C SER A 255 17.11 -19.57 37.35
N PHE A 256 17.18 -19.19 36.08
CA PHE A 256 18.41 -19.28 35.31
C PHE A 256 19.36 -18.31 35.99
N ASN A 257 20.02 -18.78 37.04
CA ASN A 257 21.11 -18.10 37.68
C ASN A 257 22.33 -18.30 36.77
N VAL A 258 22.23 -17.77 35.54
CA VAL A 258 23.35 -17.64 34.64
C VAL A 258 24.11 -16.43 35.12
N SER A 259 24.96 -16.64 36.12
CA SER A 259 26.04 -15.72 36.44
C SER A 259 27.06 -15.79 35.31
N GLY A 260 26.77 -15.11 34.20
CA GLY A 260 27.63 -15.05 33.01
C GLY A 260 27.22 -13.88 32.13
N CYS A 261 28.22 -13.07 31.72
CA CYS A 261 28.14 -11.82 30.96
C CYS A 261 26.74 -11.41 30.44
N SER A 262 26.10 -10.46 31.13
CA SER A 262 24.96 -9.74 30.59
C SER A 262 25.44 -8.76 29.51
N ILE A 263 24.83 -8.84 28.32
CA ILE A 263 24.99 -7.81 27.29
C ILE A 263 24.17 -6.59 27.72
N LYS A 264 24.79 -5.40 27.71
CA LYS A 264 24.07 -4.15 27.93
C LYS A 264 23.22 -3.85 26.70
N VAL A 265 21.91 -3.76 26.90
CA VAL A 265 20.99 -3.25 25.87
C VAL A 265 21.24 -1.76 25.73
N TYR A 266 21.62 -1.33 24.54
CA TYR A 266 21.81 0.08 24.25
C TYR A 266 20.49 0.82 24.41
N THR A 267 20.48 1.86 25.25
CA THR A 267 19.34 2.74 25.52
C THR A 267 19.69 4.11 24.98
N ASP A 268 18.99 4.52 23.91
CA ASP A 268 19.25 5.76 23.16
C ASP A 268 18.64 7.01 23.83
N GLU A 269 18.20 6.89 25.08
CA GLU A 269 17.33 7.86 25.75
C GLU A 269 18.03 9.21 26.05
N ASN A 270 19.33 9.34 25.77
CA ASN A 270 20.12 10.52 26.15
C ASN A 270 21.26 10.93 25.18
N GLN A 271 21.25 10.52 23.90
CA GLN A 271 22.24 11.05 22.95
C GLN A 271 21.81 12.40 22.34
N PRO A 272 22.60 13.49 22.48
CA PRO A 272 22.48 14.65 21.60
C PRO A 272 22.94 14.26 20.19
N ALA A 273 22.29 14.83 19.17
CA ALA A 273 22.50 14.48 17.76
C ALA A 273 23.99 14.45 17.35
N SER A 274 24.44 13.25 16.95
CA SER A 274 25.63 12.90 16.14
C SER A 274 26.80 13.88 16.15
N VAL A 275 27.85 13.56 16.91
CA VAL A 275 29.21 14.07 16.65
C VAL A 275 29.98 12.95 15.91
N LEU A 276 30.48 13.28 14.72
CA LEU A 276 31.33 12.43 13.89
C LEU A 276 32.45 11.75 14.71
N PRO A 277 32.82 10.49 14.41
CA PRO A 277 33.95 9.86 15.08
C PRO A 277 35.26 10.61 14.72
N PRO A 278 36.19 10.77 15.67
CA PRO A 278 37.47 11.41 15.39
C PRO A 278 38.34 10.52 14.48
N PRO A 279 39.24 11.11 13.66
CA PRO A 279 40.08 10.34 12.75
C PRO A 279 41.07 9.44 13.50
N ASP A 280 41.22 8.20 13.02
CA ASP A 280 42.15 7.20 13.53
C ASP A 280 43.58 7.74 13.60
N ARG A 281 44.24 7.53 14.75
CA ARG A 281 45.67 7.82 14.90
C ARG A 281 46.50 6.76 14.16
N PRO A 282 47.64 7.15 13.54
CA PRO A 282 48.43 6.24 12.73
C PRO A 282 49.17 5.21 13.60
N ILE A 283 49.19 3.97 13.09
CA ILE A 283 49.94 2.84 13.63
C ILE A 283 51.44 3.14 13.52
N GLN A 284 52.13 3.27 14.65
CA GLN A 284 53.59 3.33 14.68
C GLN A 284 54.17 1.94 14.45
N HIS A 285 54.73 1.71 13.26
CA HIS A 285 55.65 0.61 13.03
C HIS A 285 56.95 0.87 13.80
N ARG A 286 57.30 -0.05 14.70
CA ARG A 286 58.66 -0.16 15.24
C ARG A 286 59.38 -1.29 14.50
N ALA A 287 60.42 -0.92 13.77
CA ALA A 287 61.47 -1.79 13.25
C ALA A 287 62.81 -1.05 13.46
N PRO A 288 63.98 -1.71 13.38
CA PRO A 288 64.21 -3.15 13.23
C PRO A 288 64.57 -3.86 14.54
#